data_AF-A0A7V1EBK8-F1
#
_entry.id   AF-A0A7V1EBK8-F1
#
_cell.length_a   1.000
_cell.length_b   1.000
_cell.length_c   1.000
_cell.angle_alpha   90.00
_cell.angle_beta   90.00
_cell.angle_gamma   90.00
#
_symmetry.space_group_name_H-M   'P 1'
#
loop_
_entity.id
_entity.type
_entity.pdbx_description
1 polymer ?
#
loop_
_entity_poly.entity_id
_entity_poly.type
_entity_poly.pdbx_seq_one_letter_code
_entity_poly.pdbx_strand_id
1 'polypeptide(L)'
;NPTLNNFRTLFTRDINFSPIAESALRPVINSLIVSIIGTSIAMVAGVLAAYGISRYKAGAQLPFFLLQLRMFPPIAIIIPIMIMWAFLRMTDTWYGLVIIYGVVTLPFATWLMKTFFDDIPHELDEAAIVDGCSNMGAFFKVVLPLAKGGIASTALFVFILNWSDFLVALVLTDRRWTTIPVHIAKLQSALVGALYGPKAALGLLAALLQIRHLLSTNASSLSINDMQKVALAQSMITKPQIFLLDEPLSNLDAALRNIMRAELKKIQQELGQTSIYVTHDQVEAMSLADKIAVMNFAVLQQYDTPHNIYNKPKNLFVANFIGSPTINFFDGEYKNGGCVLSDFENGKLTISERPKDQINKSLKQEKVVIGIRPEHLKLSDKPEGSVAKLKAKIVGFEPLGSKTIVYLHPDANPGLIIKSSMDSDYKPGIGEVKNLVFKEQALYLFDKESTDLVMRF
;
A
#
# COMPACT_ATOMS: atom_id res chain seq x y z
N ASN A 1 -13.61 18.41 1.10
CA ASN A 1 -13.17 19.75 1.56
C ASN A 1 -13.02 19.86 3.09
N PRO A 2 -11.83 19.71 3.66
CA PRO A 2 -11.53 20.06 5.06
C PRO A 2 -11.28 21.58 5.18
N THR A 3 -12.33 22.40 5.07
CA THR A 3 -12.21 23.86 5.20
C THR A 3 -12.10 24.27 6.66
N LEU A 4 -11.58 25.47 6.96
CA LEU A 4 -11.63 26.06 8.30
C LEU A 4 -13.07 26.13 8.84
N ASN A 5 -14.05 26.37 7.95
CA ASN A 5 -15.48 26.28 8.28
C ASN A 5 -15.91 24.86 8.64
N ASN A 6 -15.35 23.82 8.02
CA ASN A 6 -15.66 22.43 8.35
C ASN A 6 -14.96 21.93 9.62
N PHE A 7 -13.79 22.47 9.96
CA PHE A 7 -13.20 22.32 11.28
C PHE A 7 -14.01 23.08 12.34
N ARG A 8 -14.50 24.28 12.01
CA ARG A 8 -15.37 25.05 12.90
C ARG A 8 -16.69 24.29 13.13
N THR A 9 -17.35 23.76 12.11
CA THR A 9 -18.58 22.96 12.26
C THR A 9 -18.37 21.64 13.00
N LEU A 10 -17.16 21.05 13.02
CA LEU A 10 -16.85 19.91 13.90
C LEU A 10 -16.90 20.30 15.39
N PHE A 11 -16.58 21.54 15.75
CA PHE A 11 -16.45 22.01 17.14
C PHE A 11 -17.52 23.01 17.59
N THR A 12 -18.34 23.58 16.68
CA THR A 12 -19.44 24.51 16.98
C THR A 12 -20.80 23.90 16.64
N ARG A 13 -21.80 24.07 17.53
CA ARG A 13 -23.19 23.62 17.31
C ARG A 13 -23.94 24.36 16.19
N ASP A 14 -23.39 25.47 15.70
CA ASP A 14 -24.07 26.32 14.73
C ASP A 14 -23.65 25.95 13.31
N ILE A 15 -24.59 25.38 12.56
CA ILE A 15 -25.04 25.79 11.22
C ILE A 15 -26.15 24.81 10.78
N ASN A 16 -27.25 25.37 10.29
CA ASN A 16 -28.54 24.76 9.90
C ASN A 16 -28.51 23.65 8.82
N PHE A 17 -27.70 22.61 8.97
CA PHE A 17 -27.73 21.41 8.12
C PHE A 17 -27.96 20.16 8.97
N SER A 18 -29.25 19.89 9.23
CA SER A 18 -29.80 18.67 9.85
C SER A 18 -29.66 18.56 11.39
N PRO A 19 -30.73 18.17 12.11
CA PRO A 19 -30.73 17.98 13.57
C PRO A 19 -29.85 16.82 14.08
N ILE A 20 -29.04 16.20 13.21
CA ILE A 20 -28.21 15.00 13.48
C ILE A 20 -26.71 15.35 13.54
N ALA A 21 -26.30 16.54 13.07
CA ALA A 21 -24.89 16.98 13.10
C ALA A 21 -24.49 17.43 14.52
N GLU A 22 -24.34 16.49 15.45
CA GLU A 22 -23.76 16.78 16.76
C GLU A 22 -22.25 17.08 16.64
N SER A 23 -21.76 18.02 17.46
CA SER A 23 -20.33 18.35 17.51
C SER A 23 -19.46 17.12 17.78
N ALA A 24 -18.38 16.97 17.01
CA ALA A 24 -17.40 15.90 17.16
C ALA A 24 -16.55 16.01 18.44
N LEU A 25 -16.65 17.11 19.19
CA LEU A 25 -15.96 17.30 20.46
C LEU A 25 -16.34 16.21 21.48
N ARG A 26 -17.61 15.78 21.49
CA ARG A 26 -18.07 14.69 22.36
C ARG A 26 -17.45 13.34 21.97
N PRO A 27 -17.54 12.87 20.71
CA PRO A 27 -16.83 11.67 20.27
C PRO A 27 -15.32 11.67 20.56
N VAL A 28 -14.66 12.82 20.43
CA VAL A 28 -13.23 12.96 20.73
C VAL A 28 -12.95 12.77 22.22
N ILE A 29 -13.70 13.44 23.08
CA ILE A 29 -13.58 13.28 24.53
C ILE A 29 -13.92 11.85 24.95
N ASN A 30 -14.97 11.27 24.37
CA ASN A 30 -15.39 9.90 24.65
C ASN A 30 -14.29 8.91 24.28
N SER A 31 -13.74 8.98 23.06
CA SER A 31 -12.59 8.17 22.65
C SER A 31 -11.41 8.31 23.60
N LEU A 32 -11.09 9.55 24.01
CA LEU A 32 -9.98 9.80 24.92
C LEU A 32 -10.20 9.19 26.30
N ILE A 33 -11.41 9.34 26.86
CA ILE A 33 -11.79 8.74 28.14
C ILE A 33 -11.71 7.21 28.04
N VAL A 34 -12.36 6.60 27.04
CA VAL A 34 -12.45 5.13 26.99
C VAL A 34 -11.11 4.47 26.68
N SER A 35 -10.29 5.09 25.83
CA SER A 35 -8.96 4.57 25.52
C SER A 35 -8.00 4.75 26.70
N ILE A 36 -8.02 5.88 27.42
CA ILE A 36 -7.14 6.06 28.60
C ILE A 36 -7.53 5.11 29.73
N ILE A 37 -8.82 5.01 30.05
CA ILE A 37 -9.26 4.16 31.18
C ILE A 37 -9.10 2.68 30.80
N GLY A 38 -9.48 2.30 29.58
CA GLY A 38 -9.27 0.93 29.07
C GLY A 38 -7.80 0.52 29.09
N THR A 39 -6.91 1.40 28.64
CA THR A 39 -5.45 1.18 28.75
C THR A 39 -4.99 1.07 30.18
N SER A 40 -5.50 1.91 31.09
CA SER A 40 -5.13 1.86 32.50
C SER A 40 -5.51 0.52 33.14
N ILE A 41 -6.72 0.01 32.85
CA ILE A 41 -7.19 -1.30 33.31
C ILE A 41 -6.29 -2.42 32.78
N ALA A 42 -6.05 -2.43 31.45
CA ALA A 42 -5.21 -3.45 30.82
C ALA A 42 -3.77 -3.41 31.32
N MET A 43 -3.20 -2.22 31.55
CA MET A 43 -1.85 -2.06 32.06
C MET A 43 -1.72 -2.51 33.51
N VAL A 44 -2.63 -2.10 34.41
CA VAL A 44 -2.55 -2.49 35.82
C VAL A 44 -2.66 -4.02 35.96
N ALA A 45 -3.66 -4.63 35.32
CA ALA A 45 -3.85 -6.07 35.39
C ALA A 45 -2.76 -6.83 34.62
N GLY A 46 -2.36 -6.34 33.44
CA GLY A 46 -1.37 -6.99 32.59
C GLY A 46 0.04 -6.96 33.17
N VAL A 47 0.44 -5.85 33.80
CA VAL A 47 1.72 -5.74 34.52
C VAL A 47 1.78 -6.72 35.68
N LEU A 48 0.73 -6.80 36.50
CA LEU A 48 0.69 -7.73 37.64
C LEU A 48 0.69 -9.19 37.17
N ALA A 49 -0.09 -9.52 36.12
CA ALA A 49 -0.12 -10.85 35.53
C ALA A 49 1.24 -11.23 34.93
N ALA A 50 1.87 -10.32 34.19
CA ALA A 50 3.17 -10.53 33.56
C ALA A 50 4.27 -10.81 34.61
N TYR A 51 4.27 -10.05 35.71
CA TYR A 51 5.23 -10.26 36.80
C TYR A 51 5.03 -11.64 37.45
N GLY A 52 3.77 -12.02 37.71
CA GLY A 52 3.43 -13.34 38.23
C GLY A 52 3.92 -14.48 37.33
N ILE A 53 3.71 -14.36 36.03
CA ILE A 53 4.11 -15.37 35.04
C ILE A 53 5.64 -15.43 34.92
N SER A 54 6.32 -14.28 34.84
CA SER A 54 7.77 -14.21 34.68
C SER A 54 8.51 -14.75 35.91
N ARG A 55 8.14 -14.28 37.12
CA ARG A 55 8.88 -14.60 38.35
C ARG A 55 8.50 -15.91 39.01
N TYR A 56 7.21 -16.25 39.01
CA TYR A 56 6.71 -17.44 39.72
C TYR A 56 6.36 -18.61 38.79
N LYS A 57 6.62 -18.46 37.48
CA LYS A 57 6.19 -19.42 36.44
C LYS A 57 4.69 -19.76 36.58
N ALA A 58 3.91 -18.79 37.06
CA ALA A 58 2.50 -18.99 37.34
C ALA A 58 1.76 -19.26 36.03
N GLY A 59 1.16 -20.45 35.92
CA GLY A 59 0.44 -20.93 34.74
C GLY A 59 1.32 -21.11 33.50
N ALA A 60 2.02 -22.25 33.44
CA ALA A 60 2.95 -22.62 32.38
C ALA A 60 2.40 -22.47 30.93
N GLN A 61 1.08 -22.60 30.75
CA GLN A 61 0.42 -22.47 29.45
C GLN A 61 -0.29 -21.12 29.24
N LEU A 62 -0.35 -20.23 30.24
CA LEU A 62 -1.06 -18.94 30.17
C LEU A 62 -0.58 -18.06 29.00
N PRO A 63 0.73 -17.89 28.74
CA PRO A 63 1.18 -17.09 27.59
C PRO A 63 0.66 -17.61 26.25
N PHE A 64 0.52 -18.92 26.11
CA PHE A 64 -0.02 -19.57 24.92
C PHE A 64 -1.53 -19.35 24.79
N PHE A 65 -2.30 -19.51 25.87
CA PHE A 65 -3.74 -19.22 25.88
C PHE A 65 -4.06 -17.74 25.63
N LEU A 66 -3.23 -16.83 26.15
CA LEU A 66 -3.37 -15.39 25.90
C LEU A 66 -3.14 -15.02 24.42
N LEU A 67 -2.23 -15.72 23.73
CA LEU A 67 -2.04 -15.56 22.28
C LEU A 67 -3.21 -16.15 21.47
N GLN A 68 -3.76 -17.29 21.88
CA GLN A 68 -4.91 -17.91 21.21
C GLN A 68 -6.14 -16.98 21.18
N LEU A 69 -6.42 -16.26 22.27
CA LEU A 69 -7.50 -15.29 22.33
C LEU A 69 -7.37 -14.17 21.29
N ARG A 70 -6.14 -13.86 20.84
CA ARG A 70 -5.86 -12.87 19.79
C ARG A 70 -5.94 -13.45 18.38
N MET A 71 -5.73 -14.76 18.23
CA MET A 71 -5.83 -15.45 16.93
C MET A 71 -7.28 -15.70 16.51
N PHE A 72 -8.22 -15.62 17.46
CA PHE A 72 -9.64 -15.78 17.17
C PHE A 72 -10.19 -14.54 16.43
N PRO A 73 -10.98 -14.69 15.36
CA PRO A 73 -11.52 -13.56 14.62
C PRO A 73 -12.35 -12.64 15.55
N PRO A 74 -12.02 -11.34 15.65
CA PRO A 74 -12.75 -10.43 16.55
C PRO A 74 -14.26 -10.41 16.30
N ILE A 75 -14.69 -10.52 15.04
CA ILE A 75 -16.10 -10.62 14.63
C ILE A 75 -16.86 -11.77 15.30
N ALA A 76 -16.20 -12.89 15.56
CA ALA A 76 -16.85 -14.07 16.14
C ALA A 76 -17.15 -13.90 17.64
N ILE A 77 -16.42 -13.03 18.35
CA ILE A 77 -16.60 -12.76 19.78
C ILE A 77 -17.59 -11.61 20.02
N ILE A 78 -17.75 -10.72 19.04
CA ILE A 78 -18.55 -9.50 19.16
C ILE A 78 -20.04 -9.77 19.39
N ILE A 79 -20.64 -10.74 18.69
CA ILE A 79 -22.08 -11.03 18.81
C ILE A 79 -22.44 -11.55 20.22
N PRO A 80 -21.76 -12.57 20.78
CA PRO A 80 -21.99 -13.01 22.15
C PRO A 80 -21.77 -11.90 23.19
N ILE A 81 -20.72 -11.09 23.03
CA ILE A 81 -20.44 -9.96 23.92
C ILE A 81 -21.59 -8.94 23.87
N MET A 82 -22.11 -8.61 22.70
CA MET A 82 -23.23 -7.68 22.56
C MET A 82 -24.49 -8.20 23.29
N ILE A 83 -24.81 -9.48 23.14
CA ILE A 83 -25.96 -10.11 23.83
C ILE A 83 -25.76 -10.04 25.36
N MET A 84 -24.56 -10.34 25.85
CA MET A 84 -24.23 -10.25 27.28
C MET A 84 -24.30 -8.82 27.81
N TRP A 85 -23.77 -7.84 27.08
CA TRP A 85 -23.84 -6.42 27.46
C TRP A 85 -25.28 -5.89 27.42
N ALA A 86 -26.10 -6.38 26.49
CA ALA A 86 -27.52 -6.04 26.43
C ALA A 86 -28.27 -6.59 27.65
N PHE A 87 -27.99 -7.83 28.06
CA PHE A 87 -28.56 -8.44 29.28
C PHE A 87 -28.18 -7.66 30.55
N LEU A 88 -26.92 -7.22 30.64
CA LEU A 88 -26.40 -6.43 31.77
C LEU A 88 -26.79 -4.94 31.71
N ARG A 89 -27.53 -4.50 30.68
CA ARG A 89 -27.87 -3.09 30.44
C ARG A 89 -26.65 -2.16 30.39
N MET A 90 -25.55 -2.66 29.84
CA MET A 90 -24.27 -1.94 29.69
C MET A 90 -24.05 -1.39 28.27
N THR A 91 -24.99 -1.61 27.35
CA THR A 91 -24.94 -1.06 25.99
C THR A 91 -25.10 0.46 25.99
N ASP A 92 -24.42 1.15 25.06
CA ASP A 92 -24.37 2.61 24.94
C ASP A 92 -23.87 3.34 26.21
N THR A 93 -22.91 2.73 26.92
CA THR A 93 -22.28 3.31 28.12
C THR A 93 -20.75 3.34 28.03
N TRP A 94 -20.13 4.37 28.61
CA TRP A 94 -18.67 4.51 28.61
C TRP A 94 -17.96 3.39 29.39
N TYR A 95 -18.52 2.98 30.53
CA TYR A 95 -17.93 1.94 31.37
C TYR A 95 -18.04 0.55 30.73
N GLY A 96 -19.15 0.28 30.02
CA GLY A 96 -19.30 -0.95 29.25
C GLY A 96 -18.21 -1.11 28.19
N LEU A 97 -17.88 -0.03 27.48
CA LEU A 97 -16.84 -0.04 26.45
C LEU A 97 -15.42 -0.14 27.05
N VAL A 98 -15.16 0.60 28.13
CA VAL A 98 -13.89 0.59 28.87
C VAL A 98 -13.52 -0.80 29.38
N ILE A 99 -14.49 -1.54 29.94
CA ILE A 99 -14.26 -2.89 30.47
C ILE A 99 -13.83 -3.82 29.34
N ILE A 100 -14.49 -3.76 28.19
CA ILE A 100 -14.15 -4.62 27.04
C ILE A 100 -12.78 -4.25 26.49
N TYR A 101 -12.48 -2.96 26.34
CA TYR A 101 -11.16 -2.50 25.91
C TYR A 101 -10.06 -3.01 26.83
N GLY A 102 -10.28 -2.91 28.15
CA GLY A 102 -9.39 -3.48 29.15
C GLY A 102 -9.19 -4.99 28.97
N VAL A 103 -10.27 -5.76 28.86
CA VAL A 103 -10.24 -7.22 28.74
C VAL A 103 -9.61 -7.70 27.43
N VAL A 104 -9.94 -7.07 26.30
CA VAL A 104 -9.46 -7.47 24.97
C VAL A 104 -7.98 -7.16 24.79
N THR A 105 -7.50 -6.06 25.37
CA THR A 105 -6.08 -5.68 25.27
C THR A 105 -5.20 -6.24 26.38
N LEU A 106 -5.79 -6.78 27.45
CA LEU A 106 -5.08 -7.43 28.57
C LEU A 106 -4.10 -8.53 28.12
N PRO A 107 -4.44 -9.47 27.22
CA PRO A 107 -3.50 -10.51 26.78
C PRO A 107 -2.25 -9.93 26.13
N PHE A 108 -2.43 -8.89 25.33
CA PHE A 108 -1.32 -8.20 24.67
C PHE A 108 -0.44 -7.44 25.67
N ALA A 109 -1.07 -6.71 26.60
CA ALA A 109 -0.36 -5.99 27.66
C ALA A 109 0.47 -6.95 28.53
N THR A 110 -0.13 -8.07 28.93
CA THR A 110 0.53 -9.13 29.71
C THR A 110 1.71 -9.74 28.95
N TRP A 111 1.52 -10.09 27.68
CA TRP A 111 2.56 -10.71 26.87
C TRP A 111 3.76 -9.79 26.68
N LEU A 112 3.53 -8.53 26.33
CA LEU A 112 4.61 -7.57 26.09
C LEU A 112 5.35 -7.22 27.38
N MET A 113 4.63 -7.01 28.50
CA MET A 113 5.24 -6.79 29.80
C MET A 113 6.03 -7.98 30.30
N LYS A 114 5.60 -9.21 29.98
CA LYS A 114 6.34 -10.43 30.35
C LYS A 114 7.72 -10.42 29.70
N THR A 115 7.82 -10.08 28.41
CA THR A 115 9.11 -9.97 27.72
C THR A 115 10.05 -9.00 28.43
N PHE A 116 9.55 -7.81 28.82
CA PHE A 116 10.36 -6.84 29.55
C PHE A 116 10.77 -7.32 30.95
N PHE A 117 9.94 -8.11 31.64
CA PHE A 117 10.31 -8.67 32.94
C PHE A 117 11.28 -9.85 32.84
N ASP A 118 11.18 -10.65 31.78
CA ASP A 118 12.13 -11.74 31.52
C ASP A 118 13.54 -11.22 31.22
N ASP A 119 13.66 -10.01 30.65
CA ASP A 119 14.94 -9.35 30.41
C ASP A 119 15.61 -8.81 31.70
N ILE A 120 14.85 -8.68 32.80
CA ILE A 120 15.38 -8.23 34.09
C ILE A 120 15.94 -9.46 34.83
N PRO A 121 17.23 -9.48 35.20
CA PRO A 121 17.84 -10.61 35.92
C PRO A 121 17.07 -10.93 37.22
N HIS A 122 16.88 -12.22 37.52
CA HIS A 122 16.14 -12.67 38.71
C HIS A 122 16.88 -12.33 40.01
N GLU A 123 18.20 -12.25 39.94
CA GLU A 123 19.12 -11.99 41.05
C GLU A 123 18.87 -10.62 41.71
N LEU A 124 18.34 -9.65 40.95
CA LEU A 124 18.00 -8.32 41.48
C LEU A 124 16.85 -8.37 42.47
N ASP A 125 15.88 -9.26 42.23
CA ASP A 125 14.71 -9.44 43.08
C ASP A 125 15.12 -10.18 44.37
N GLU A 126 15.93 -11.23 44.23
CA GLU A 126 16.44 -12.03 45.33
C GLU A 126 17.33 -11.20 46.26
N ALA A 127 18.22 -10.37 45.70
CA ALA A 127 19.03 -9.43 46.48
C ALA A 127 18.17 -8.47 47.30
N ALA A 128 17.11 -7.90 46.70
CA ALA A 128 16.20 -7.01 47.40
C ALA A 128 15.46 -7.71 48.55
N ILE A 129 15.11 -8.99 48.39
CA ILE A 129 14.46 -9.80 49.42
C ILE A 129 15.44 -10.10 50.57
N VAL A 130 16.70 -10.41 50.25
CA VAL A 130 17.77 -10.62 51.24
C VAL A 130 18.03 -9.34 52.05
N ASP A 131 17.93 -8.17 51.42
CA ASP A 131 18.01 -6.86 52.07
C ASP A 131 16.74 -6.47 52.87
N GLY A 132 15.78 -7.39 53.02
CA GLY A 132 14.60 -7.24 53.87
C GLY A 132 13.34 -6.73 53.16
N CYS A 133 13.31 -6.65 51.83
CA CYS A 133 12.07 -6.35 51.10
C CYS A 133 11.13 -7.57 51.05
N SER A 134 9.83 -7.32 51.09
CA SER A 134 8.83 -8.33 50.71
C SER A 134 8.82 -8.53 49.19
N ASN A 135 8.26 -9.63 48.70
CA ASN A 135 8.10 -9.91 47.26
C ASN A 135 7.41 -8.76 46.49
N MET A 136 6.39 -8.14 47.08
CA MET A 136 5.74 -6.96 46.51
C MET A 136 6.58 -5.70 46.67
N GLY A 137 7.37 -5.60 47.74
CA GLY A 137 8.36 -4.53 47.94
C GLY A 137 9.44 -4.55 46.86
N ALA A 138 9.99 -5.73 46.55
CA ALA A 138 10.95 -5.92 45.46
C ALA A 138 10.34 -5.55 44.10
N PHE A 139 9.08 -5.96 43.85
CA PHE A 139 8.36 -5.57 42.65
C PHE A 139 8.24 -4.05 42.47
N PHE A 140 7.69 -3.34 43.47
CA PHE A 140 7.44 -1.89 43.35
C PHE A 140 8.71 -1.04 43.42
N LYS A 141 9.73 -1.46 44.18
CA LYS A 141 10.95 -0.67 44.40
C LYS A 141 12.09 -0.97 43.42
N VAL A 142 12.14 -2.18 42.86
CA VAL A 142 13.26 -2.63 42.01
C VAL A 142 12.79 -2.94 40.60
N VAL A 143 11.86 -3.88 40.44
CA VAL A 143 11.48 -4.39 39.11
C VAL A 143 10.67 -3.36 38.31
N LEU A 144 9.68 -2.73 38.92
CA LEU A 144 8.80 -1.77 38.24
C LEU A 144 9.55 -0.51 37.74
N PRO A 145 10.48 0.11 38.51
CA PRO A 145 11.29 1.22 38.01
C PRO A 145 12.24 0.83 36.87
N LEU A 146 12.81 -0.38 36.90
CA LEU A 146 13.67 -0.91 35.83
C LEU A 146 12.87 -1.15 34.54
N ALA A 147 11.63 -1.63 34.67
CA ALA A 147 10.72 -1.85 33.55
C ALA A 147 10.01 -0.59 33.03
N LYS A 148 10.32 0.62 33.53
CA LYS A 148 9.59 1.85 33.19
C LYS A 148 9.47 2.12 31.67
N GLY A 149 10.52 1.80 30.91
CA GLY A 149 10.51 1.94 29.45
C GLY A 149 9.54 0.95 28.78
N GLY A 150 9.51 -0.29 29.27
CA GLY A 150 8.58 -1.32 28.82
C GLY A 150 7.12 -1.00 29.15
N ILE A 151 6.86 -0.46 30.35
CA ILE A 151 5.52 0.00 30.78
C ILE A 151 5.03 1.13 29.87
N ALA A 152 5.88 2.14 29.62
CA ALA A 152 5.52 3.27 28.76
C ALA A 152 5.24 2.82 27.31
N SER A 153 6.09 1.97 26.75
CA SER A 153 5.92 1.41 25.41
C SER A 153 4.63 0.59 25.31
N THR A 154 4.41 -0.33 26.24
CA THR A 154 3.21 -1.18 26.26
C THR A 154 1.93 -0.36 26.43
N ALA A 155 1.93 0.62 27.34
CA ALA A 155 0.79 1.52 27.52
C ALA A 155 0.46 2.30 26.25
N LEU A 156 1.48 2.76 25.51
CA LEU A 156 1.29 3.45 24.24
C LEU A 156 0.67 2.52 23.18
N PHE A 157 1.19 1.30 23.02
CA PHE A 157 0.60 0.34 22.07
C PHE A 157 -0.83 -0.03 22.43
N VAL A 158 -1.11 -0.32 23.70
CA VAL A 158 -2.47 -0.63 24.18
C VAL A 158 -3.41 0.55 23.96
N PHE A 159 -2.95 1.78 24.20
CA PHE A 159 -3.70 2.99 23.91
C PHE A 159 -4.01 3.12 22.41
N ILE A 160 -3.04 2.90 21.54
CA ILE A 160 -3.25 2.93 20.08
C ILE A 160 -4.28 1.89 19.65
N LEU A 161 -4.22 0.68 20.19
CA LEU A 161 -5.20 -0.39 19.91
C LEU A 161 -6.61 0.04 20.34
N ASN A 162 -6.78 0.54 21.57
CA ASN A 162 -8.06 1.01 22.07
C ASN A 162 -8.58 2.28 21.36
N TRP A 163 -7.67 3.12 20.86
CA TRP A 163 -8.00 4.35 20.15
C TRP A 163 -8.45 4.10 18.71
N SER A 164 -7.82 3.11 18.07
CA SER A 164 -8.10 2.71 16.69
C SER A 164 -9.24 1.71 16.54
N ASP A 165 -9.75 1.15 17.64
CA ASP A 165 -10.84 0.18 17.61
C ASP A 165 -12.13 0.78 17.01
N PHE A 166 -12.64 0.07 16.02
CA PHE A 166 -13.89 0.42 15.33
C PHE A 166 -14.99 -0.61 15.59
N LEU A 167 -14.66 -1.90 15.53
CA LEU A 167 -15.67 -2.97 15.48
C LEU A 167 -16.41 -3.13 16.81
N VAL A 168 -15.68 -3.10 17.94
CA VAL A 168 -16.29 -3.25 19.26
C VAL A 168 -17.12 -2.02 19.59
N ALA A 169 -16.56 -0.82 19.35
CA ALA A 169 -17.32 0.41 19.54
C ALA A 169 -18.56 0.50 18.65
N LEU A 170 -18.51 0.07 17.39
CA LEU A 170 -19.65 0.16 16.46
C LEU A 170 -20.86 -0.61 16.98
N VAL A 171 -20.62 -1.77 17.58
CA VAL A 171 -21.68 -2.68 18.02
C VAL A 171 -22.23 -2.33 19.40
N LEU A 172 -21.39 -1.76 20.28
CA LEU A 172 -21.76 -1.47 21.66
C LEU A 172 -22.22 -0.03 21.89
N THR A 173 -22.05 0.87 20.93
CA THR A 173 -22.38 2.29 21.05
C THR A 173 -23.46 2.74 20.08
N ASP A 174 -24.44 3.49 20.57
CA ASP A 174 -25.59 3.93 19.76
C ASP A 174 -25.68 5.47 19.70
N ARG A 175 -26.35 6.13 20.64
CA ARG A 175 -26.63 7.57 20.51
C ARG A 175 -25.87 8.45 21.49
N ARG A 176 -25.62 7.96 22.70
CA ARG A 176 -25.05 8.80 23.78
C ARG A 176 -23.53 8.75 23.83
N TRP A 177 -22.94 7.60 23.53
CA TRP A 177 -21.51 7.36 23.75
C TRP A 177 -20.82 6.82 22.51
N THR A 178 -20.59 7.65 21.50
CA THR A 178 -19.86 7.24 20.30
C THR A 178 -18.36 7.55 20.40
N THR A 179 -17.53 6.71 19.82
CA THR A 179 -16.09 6.96 19.61
C THR A 179 -15.87 7.62 18.25
N ILE A 180 -14.71 8.23 18.03
CA ILE A 180 -14.32 8.85 16.77
C ILE A 180 -14.51 7.89 15.58
N PRO A 181 -14.00 6.64 15.57
CA PRO A 181 -14.17 5.75 14.42
C PRO A 181 -15.64 5.46 14.09
N VAL A 182 -16.48 5.29 15.12
CA VAL A 182 -17.92 5.04 14.96
C VAL A 182 -18.66 6.28 14.49
N HIS A 183 -18.30 7.45 15.01
CA HIS A 183 -18.90 8.71 14.61
C HIS A 183 -18.60 9.02 13.14
N ILE A 184 -17.37 8.76 12.66
CA ILE A 184 -17.00 8.86 11.24
C ILE A 184 -17.89 7.95 10.37
N ALA A 185 -18.15 6.72 10.82
CA ALA A 185 -19.04 5.81 10.10
C ALA A 185 -20.51 6.29 10.13
N LYS A 186 -20.97 6.92 11.21
CA LYS A 186 -22.33 7.50 11.30
C LYS A 186 -22.52 8.71 10.37
N LEU A 187 -21.45 9.45 10.06
CA LEU A 187 -21.42 10.45 8.98
C LEU A 187 -21.55 9.82 7.57
N GLN A 188 -21.76 8.50 7.47
CA GLN A 188 -22.03 7.74 6.24
C GLN A 188 -23.48 7.25 6.13
N SER A 189 -24.41 7.71 6.98
CA SER A 189 -25.81 7.26 6.97
C SER A 189 -26.53 7.57 5.63
N ALA A 190 -27.30 6.58 5.16
CA ALA A 190 -27.96 6.51 3.85
C ALA A 190 -29.01 7.61 3.55
N LEU A 191 -29.33 8.47 4.52
CA LEU A 191 -30.38 9.50 4.39
C LEU A 191 -29.89 10.90 4.01
N VAL A 192 -28.58 11.22 4.10
CA VAL A 192 -28.08 12.59 3.89
C VAL A 192 -26.90 12.67 2.90
N GLY A 193 -26.39 11.55 2.41
CA GLY A 193 -25.14 11.54 1.64
C GLY A 193 -23.93 11.81 2.55
N ALA A 194 -22.76 11.31 2.14
CA ALA A 194 -21.60 11.34 3.02
C ALA A 194 -21.02 12.76 3.15
N LEU A 195 -20.78 13.18 4.40
CA LEU A 195 -20.09 14.44 4.73
C LEU A 195 -18.57 14.23 4.56
N TYR A 196 -18.11 14.20 3.31
CA TYR A 196 -16.72 13.87 2.94
C TYR A 196 -15.69 14.92 3.40
N GLY A 197 -16.10 16.17 3.66
CA GLY A 197 -15.21 17.24 4.15
C GLY A 197 -14.62 16.97 5.55
N PRO A 198 -15.46 16.73 6.57
CA PRO A 198 -15.02 16.30 7.90
C PRO A 198 -14.25 14.96 7.90
N LYS A 199 -14.59 14.03 6.99
CA LYS A 199 -13.89 12.74 6.85
C LYS A 199 -12.45 12.90 6.35
N ALA A 200 -12.24 13.72 5.32
CA ALA A 200 -10.91 14.04 4.82
C ALA A 200 -10.07 14.76 5.89
N ALA A 201 -10.66 15.66 6.68
CA ALA A 201 -9.97 16.32 7.81
C ALA A 201 -9.47 15.31 8.87
N LEU A 202 -10.28 14.30 9.17
CA LEU A 202 -9.97 13.27 10.16
C LEU A 202 -8.96 12.22 9.66
N GLY A 203 -9.04 11.84 8.38
CA GLY A 203 -8.01 11.01 7.73
C GLY A 203 -6.65 11.72 7.66
N LEU A 204 -6.65 13.02 7.38
CA LEU A 204 -5.45 13.85 7.40
C LEU A 204 -4.87 13.97 8.81
N LEU A 205 -5.71 14.13 9.84
CA LEU A 205 -5.29 14.09 11.25
C LEU A 205 -4.70 12.72 11.63
N ALA A 206 -5.28 11.61 11.16
CA ALA A 206 -4.75 10.27 11.40
C ALA A 206 -3.39 10.04 10.71
N ALA A 207 -3.18 10.59 9.52
CA ALA A 207 -1.88 10.61 8.84
C ALA A 207 -0.86 11.52 9.55
N LEU A 208 -1.30 12.70 10.01
CA LEU A 208 -0.50 13.63 10.84
C LEU A 208 -0.09 13.02 12.19
N LEU A 209 -0.82 12.04 12.74
CA LEU A 209 -0.43 11.35 13.98
C LEU A 209 0.85 10.51 13.84
N GLN A 210 1.21 10.05 12.63
CA GLN A 210 2.53 9.44 12.40
C GLN A 210 3.66 10.49 12.45
N ILE A 211 3.33 11.77 12.31
CA ILE A 211 4.26 12.90 12.28
C ILE A 211 4.21 13.66 13.63
N ARG A 212 3.37 13.22 14.58
CA ARG A 212 3.16 13.92 15.86
C ARG A 212 4.44 14.05 16.70
N HIS A 213 5.28 13.02 16.68
CA HIS A 213 6.58 13.02 17.36
C HIS A 213 7.59 13.99 16.73
N LEU A 214 7.32 14.47 15.51
CA LEU A 214 8.14 15.42 14.77
C LEU A 214 7.67 16.87 14.97
N LEU A 215 6.46 17.09 15.51
CA LEU A 215 5.90 18.43 15.77
C LEU A 215 6.72 19.24 16.79
N SER A 216 7.41 18.56 17.71
CA SER A 216 8.31 19.16 18.70
C SER A 216 9.77 19.21 18.26
N THR A 217 10.07 18.72 17.06
CA THR A 217 11.42 18.48 16.57
C THR A 217 11.77 19.57 15.57
N ASN A 218 12.94 20.21 15.72
CA ASN A 218 13.38 21.22 14.77
C ASN A 218 13.58 20.61 13.38
N ALA A 219 13.26 21.38 12.33
CA ALA A 219 13.40 20.94 10.94
C ALA A 219 14.81 20.41 10.62
N SER A 220 15.84 20.98 11.25
CA SER A 220 17.25 20.57 11.13
C SER A 220 17.57 19.18 11.72
N SER A 221 16.66 18.61 12.50
CA SER A 221 16.82 17.30 13.15
C SER A 221 15.88 16.22 12.59
N LEU A 222 15.11 16.55 11.57
CA LEU A 222 14.24 15.59 10.88
C LEU A 222 15.06 14.75 9.91
N SER A 223 14.74 13.45 9.82
CA SER A 223 15.22 12.64 8.71
C SER A 223 14.64 13.17 7.40
N ILE A 224 15.30 12.91 6.27
CA ILE A 224 14.83 13.34 4.95
C ILE A 224 13.40 12.81 4.66
N ASN A 225 13.11 11.59 5.09
CA ASN A 225 11.79 10.95 4.96
C ASN A 225 10.72 11.69 5.78
N ASP A 226 11.06 12.06 7.02
CA ASP A 226 10.17 12.81 7.90
C ASP A 226 9.91 14.23 7.40
N MET A 227 10.95 14.87 6.84
CA MET A 227 10.85 16.18 6.21
C MET A 227 9.94 16.16 4.97
N GLN A 228 10.03 15.11 4.14
CA GLN A 228 9.12 14.93 3.00
C GLN A 228 7.67 14.73 3.44
N LYS A 229 7.42 13.97 4.51
CA LYS A 229 6.06 13.81 5.09
C LYS A 229 5.51 15.14 5.61
N VAL A 230 6.32 15.92 6.32
CA VAL A 230 5.94 17.26 6.80
C VAL A 230 5.66 18.20 5.62
N ALA A 231 6.49 18.18 4.58
CA ALA A 231 6.32 19.04 3.40
C ALA A 231 5.06 18.68 2.58
N LEU A 232 4.76 17.39 2.42
CA LEU A 232 3.51 16.93 1.80
C LEU A 232 2.29 17.38 2.62
N ALA A 233 2.35 17.24 3.95
CA ALA A 233 1.28 17.70 4.82
C ALA A 233 1.10 19.24 4.76
N GLN A 234 2.20 20.01 4.76
CA GLN A 234 2.18 21.47 4.64
C GLN A 234 1.57 21.92 3.31
N SER A 235 1.98 21.31 2.19
CA SER A 235 1.46 21.69 0.87
C SER A 235 -0.04 21.43 0.75
N MET A 236 -0.55 20.35 1.36
CA MET A 236 -1.98 20.01 1.37
C MET A 236 -2.85 20.93 2.24
N ILE A 237 -2.26 21.60 3.24
CA ILE A 237 -2.98 22.56 4.10
C ILE A 237 -3.22 23.88 3.36
N THR A 238 -2.25 24.29 2.54
CA THR A 238 -2.44 25.39 1.61
C THR A 238 -3.40 24.98 0.49
N LYS A 239 -4.27 25.88 0.03
CA LYS A 239 -5.13 25.66 -1.16
C LYS A 239 -4.51 26.33 -2.38
N PRO A 240 -3.40 25.82 -2.95
CA PRO A 240 -2.81 26.42 -4.14
C PRO A 240 -3.73 26.19 -5.34
N GLN A 241 -3.60 27.04 -6.38
CA GLN A 241 -4.29 26.81 -7.65
C GLN A 241 -3.69 25.61 -8.41
N ILE A 242 -2.38 25.39 -8.25
CA ILE A 242 -1.63 24.31 -8.88
C ILE A 242 -0.76 23.64 -7.82
N PHE A 243 -0.80 22.31 -7.75
CA PHE A 243 0.12 21.50 -6.96
C PHE A 243 1.32 21.09 -7.82
N LEU A 244 2.53 21.38 -7.35
CA LEU A 244 3.77 20.93 -7.98
C LEU A 244 4.48 19.97 -7.02
N LEU A 245 4.70 18.75 -7.47
CA LEU A 245 5.27 17.67 -6.67
C LEU A 245 6.47 17.09 -7.42
N ASP A 246 7.66 17.22 -6.84
CA ASP A 246 8.91 16.71 -7.41
C ASP A 246 9.40 15.49 -6.61
N GLU A 247 9.25 14.31 -7.20
CA GLU A 247 9.58 13.00 -6.62
C GLU A 247 9.21 12.82 -5.14
N PRO A 248 7.96 13.12 -4.73
CA PRO A 248 7.62 13.22 -3.30
C PRO A 248 7.66 11.89 -2.54
N LEU A 249 7.75 10.75 -3.24
CA LEU A 249 7.73 9.41 -2.64
C LEU A 249 9.06 8.65 -2.77
N SER A 250 10.10 9.28 -3.36
CA SER A 250 11.36 8.61 -3.72
C SER A 250 12.13 8.04 -2.51
N ASN A 251 12.03 8.69 -1.34
CA ASN A 251 12.72 8.27 -0.11
C ASN A 251 11.84 7.44 0.85
N LEU A 252 10.66 7.01 0.42
CA LEU A 252 9.80 6.11 1.20
C LEU A 252 10.15 4.64 0.93
N ASP A 253 10.01 3.80 1.95
CA ASP A 253 10.07 2.34 1.78
C ASP A 253 8.96 1.85 0.82
N ALA A 254 9.15 0.69 0.20
CA ALA A 254 8.24 0.20 -0.84
C ALA A 254 6.79 -0.01 -0.36
N ALA A 255 6.58 -0.42 0.89
CA ALA A 255 5.26 -0.69 1.44
C ALA A 255 4.49 0.61 1.71
N LEU A 256 5.12 1.57 2.37
CA LEU A 256 4.60 2.89 2.64
C LEU A 256 4.39 3.68 1.35
N ARG A 257 5.30 3.55 0.38
CA ARG A 257 5.18 4.15 -0.95
C ARG A 257 3.89 3.72 -1.64
N ASN A 258 3.54 2.43 -1.60
CA ASN A 258 2.29 1.93 -2.17
C ASN A 258 1.04 2.52 -1.49
N ILE A 259 1.05 2.62 -0.16
CA ILE A 259 -0.05 3.25 0.60
C ILE A 259 -0.19 4.72 0.23
N MET A 260 0.92 5.46 0.23
CA MET A 260 0.93 6.89 -0.06
C MET A 260 0.53 7.20 -1.50
N ARG A 261 0.85 6.33 -2.48
CA ARG A 261 0.34 6.47 -3.86
C ARG A 261 -1.19 6.43 -3.89
N ALA A 262 -1.79 5.43 -3.25
CA ALA A 262 -3.24 5.29 -3.21
C ALA A 262 -3.90 6.50 -2.56
N GLU A 263 -3.36 6.99 -1.44
CA GLU A 263 -3.87 8.17 -0.77
C GLU A 263 -3.68 9.46 -1.58
N LEU A 264 -2.51 9.67 -2.21
CA LEU A 264 -2.28 10.84 -3.07
C LEU A 264 -3.25 10.88 -4.24
N LYS A 265 -3.52 9.74 -4.90
CA LYS A 265 -4.50 9.68 -5.97
C LYS A 265 -5.89 10.04 -5.49
N LYS A 266 -6.30 9.48 -4.35
CA LYS A 266 -7.59 9.77 -3.74
C LYS A 266 -7.74 11.25 -3.37
N ILE A 267 -6.72 11.83 -2.75
CA ILE A 267 -6.68 13.25 -2.41
C ILE A 267 -6.77 14.12 -3.68
N GLN A 268 -6.00 13.79 -4.73
CA GLN A 268 -6.07 14.54 -5.99
C GLN A 268 -7.46 14.47 -6.62
N GLN A 269 -8.10 13.30 -6.65
CA GLN A 269 -9.46 13.13 -7.16
C GLN A 269 -10.50 13.89 -6.34
N GLU A 270 -10.35 13.94 -5.01
CA GLU A 270 -11.25 14.63 -4.10
C GLU A 270 -11.10 16.16 -4.16
N LEU A 271 -9.88 16.65 -4.34
CA LEU A 271 -9.59 18.10 -4.43
C LEU A 271 -9.89 18.65 -5.83
N GLY A 272 -9.78 17.82 -6.87
CA GLY A 272 -9.99 18.23 -8.27
C GLY A 272 -9.05 19.33 -8.73
N GLN A 273 -7.95 19.56 -8.01
CA GLN A 273 -6.97 20.60 -8.33
C GLN A 273 -5.97 20.10 -9.37
N THR A 274 -5.47 21.03 -10.19
CA THR A 274 -4.43 20.73 -11.16
C THR A 274 -3.14 20.40 -10.42
N SER A 275 -2.61 19.21 -10.68
CA SER A 275 -1.38 18.70 -10.07
C SER A 275 -0.38 18.29 -11.14
N ILE A 276 0.85 18.76 -11.02
CA ILE A 276 2.00 18.32 -11.82
C ILE A 276 2.88 17.48 -10.90
N TYR A 277 3.07 16.22 -11.27
CA TYR A 277 3.86 15.25 -10.53
C TYR A 277 5.03 14.77 -11.38
N VAL A 278 6.25 14.95 -10.89
CA VAL A 278 7.49 14.52 -11.54
C VAL A 278 7.98 13.24 -10.86
N THR A 279 8.31 12.22 -11.65
CA THR A 279 8.85 10.95 -11.17
C THR A 279 9.62 10.24 -12.27
N HIS A 280 10.65 9.49 -11.87
CA HIS A 280 11.32 8.51 -12.72
C HIS A 280 10.70 7.11 -12.61
N ASP A 281 9.77 6.86 -11.67
CA ASP A 281 9.11 5.57 -11.49
C ASP A 281 7.89 5.45 -12.42
N GLN A 282 7.98 4.51 -13.36
CA GLN A 282 6.91 4.22 -14.32
C GLN A 282 5.63 3.75 -13.63
N VAL A 283 5.73 2.97 -12.55
CA VAL A 283 4.56 2.47 -11.81
C VAL A 283 3.82 3.62 -11.16
N GLU A 284 4.54 4.64 -10.66
CA GLU A 284 3.92 5.87 -10.14
C GLU A 284 3.20 6.64 -11.23
N ALA A 285 3.89 6.91 -12.34
CA ALA A 285 3.29 7.63 -13.46
C ALA A 285 2.03 6.92 -13.98
N MET A 286 2.09 5.60 -14.14
CA MET A 286 1.00 4.78 -14.67
C MET A 286 -0.17 4.63 -13.69
N SER A 287 0.08 4.67 -12.39
CA SER A 287 -0.97 4.47 -11.37
C SER A 287 -1.62 5.77 -10.92
N LEU A 288 -0.88 6.88 -10.86
CA LEU A 288 -1.37 8.16 -10.33
C LEU A 288 -1.96 9.07 -11.39
N ALA A 289 -1.34 9.13 -12.58
CA ALA A 289 -1.60 10.20 -13.52
C ALA A 289 -2.89 10.03 -14.34
N ASP A 290 -3.59 11.14 -14.58
CA ASP A 290 -4.65 11.20 -15.60
C ASP A 290 -4.04 11.25 -17.01
N LYS A 291 -2.93 11.98 -17.16
CA LYS A 291 -2.09 12.06 -18.36
C LYS A 291 -0.62 12.09 -17.98
N ILE A 292 0.21 11.46 -18.79
CA ILE A 292 1.66 11.36 -18.61
C ILE A 292 2.35 12.12 -19.74
N ALA A 293 3.27 13.00 -19.38
CA ALA A 293 4.22 13.64 -20.29
C ALA A 293 5.55 12.88 -20.21
N VAL A 294 5.84 12.04 -21.21
CA VAL A 294 7.12 11.32 -21.31
C VAL A 294 8.14 12.23 -21.97
N MET A 295 9.27 12.46 -21.30
CA MET A 295 10.34 13.34 -21.77
C MET A 295 11.65 12.58 -21.92
N ASN A 296 12.48 12.99 -22.88
CA ASN A 296 13.85 12.49 -23.07
C ASN A 296 14.76 13.65 -23.45
N PHE A 297 15.89 13.83 -22.76
CA PHE A 297 16.80 14.97 -22.95
C PHE A 297 16.08 16.33 -23.06
N ALA A 298 15.16 16.59 -22.13
CA ALA A 298 14.29 17.78 -22.09
C ALA A 298 13.32 17.95 -23.28
N VAL A 299 13.21 16.98 -24.19
CA VAL A 299 12.25 16.98 -25.30
C VAL A 299 11.04 16.12 -24.94
N LEU A 300 9.84 16.68 -25.05
CA LEU A 300 8.59 15.95 -24.90
C LEU A 300 8.44 14.92 -26.03
N GLN A 301 8.39 13.65 -25.67
CA GLN A 301 8.23 12.53 -26.61
C GLN A 301 6.75 12.23 -26.86
N GLN A 302 5.96 12.17 -25.78
CA GLN A 302 4.54 11.89 -25.86
C GLN A 302 3.80 12.46 -24.66
N TYR A 303 2.59 12.97 -24.89
CA TYR A 303 1.67 13.41 -23.85
C TYR A 303 0.30 12.78 -24.06
N ASP A 304 -0.07 11.81 -23.23
CA ASP A 304 -1.34 11.07 -23.36
C ASP A 304 -1.74 10.37 -22.05
N THR A 305 -2.89 9.72 -22.03
CA THR A 305 -3.34 8.86 -20.92
C THR A 305 -2.39 7.68 -20.70
N PRO A 306 -2.27 7.15 -19.46
CA PRO A 306 -1.46 5.96 -19.19
C PRO A 306 -1.76 4.79 -20.14
N HIS A 307 -3.04 4.58 -20.45
CA HIS A 307 -3.47 3.56 -21.38
C HIS A 307 -2.86 3.75 -22.78
N ASN A 308 -2.93 4.97 -23.35
CA ASN A 308 -2.39 5.25 -24.67
C ASN A 308 -0.86 5.27 -24.70
N ILE A 309 -0.22 5.75 -23.64
CA ILE A 309 1.25 5.71 -23.53
C ILE A 309 1.78 4.27 -23.62
N TYR A 310 1.11 3.32 -22.96
CA TYR A 310 1.48 1.91 -23.02
C TYR A 310 1.14 1.24 -24.36
N ASN A 311 -0.09 1.47 -24.82
CA ASN A 311 -0.71 0.73 -25.93
C ASN A 311 -0.51 1.36 -27.32
N LYS A 312 -0.14 2.64 -27.37
CA LYS A 312 0.06 3.42 -28.59
C LYS A 312 1.28 4.34 -28.40
N PRO A 313 2.48 3.77 -28.16
CA PRO A 313 3.69 4.57 -28.01
C PRO A 313 4.01 5.28 -29.34
N LYS A 314 4.36 6.57 -29.29
CA LYS A 314 4.64 7.35 -30.52
C LYS A 314 5.95 6.95 -31.21
N ASN A 315 6.93 6.45 -30.45
CA ASN A 315 8.24 6.09 -30.96
C ASN A 315 8.88 4.96 -30.15
N LEU A 316 10.02 4.47 -30.63
CA LEU A 316 10.79 3.39 -29.99
C LEU A 316 11.18 3.73 -28.55
N PHE A 317 11.53 4.99 -28.26
CA PHE A 317 11.90 5.42 -26.91
C PHE A 317 10.74 5.21 -25.94
N VAL A 318 9.54 5.72 -26.24
CA VAL A 318 8.38 5.57 -25.34
C VAL A 318 7.99 4.09 -25.19
N ALA A 319 8.07 3.32 -26.28
CA ALA A 319 7.78 1.88 -26.25
C ALA A 319 8.75 1.12 -25.34
N ASN A 320 10.04 1.45 -25.38
CA ASN A 320 11.08 0.84 -24.56
C ASN A 320 11.04 1.32 -23.10
N PHE A 321 10.76 2.61 -22.92
CA PHE A 321 10.81 3.26 -21.62
C PHE A 321 9.67 2.84 -20.71
N ILE A 322 8.48 2.52 -21.24
CA ILE A 322 7.31 2.17 -20.45
C ILE A 322 7.06 0.67 -20.50
N GLY A 323 7.07 0.00 -19.34
CA GLY A 323 6.69 -1.41 -19.16
C GLY A 323 7.77 -2.25 -18.49
N SER A 324 7.35 -3.16 -17.60
CA SER A 324 8.25 -4.08 -16.89
C SER A 324 7.70 -5.53 -16.95
N PRO A 325 8.32 -6.42 -17.75
CA PRO A 325 9.56 -6.23 -18.52
C PRO A 325 9.40 -5.32 -19.76
N THR A 326 10.53 -4.82 -20.26
CA THR A 326 10.57 -3.97 -21.47
C THR A 326 10.09 -4.71 -22.73
N ILE A 327 9.61 -3.96 -23.73
CA ILE A 327 9.24 -4.51 -25.04
C ILE A 327 10.43 -5.20 -25.72
N ASN A 328 10.16 -6.27 -26.48
CA ASN A 328 11.17 -6.91 -27.34
C ASN A 328 11.20 -6.21 -28.69
N PHE A 329 12.39 -5.93 -29.21
CA PHE A 329 12.57 -5.38 -30.55
C PHE A 329 13.30 -6.37 -31.44
N PHE A 330 12.88 -6.45 -32.69
CA PHE A 330 13.46 -7.26 -33.74
C PHE A 330 13.73 -6.40 -34.95
N ASP A 331 14.97 -6.42 -35.42
CA ASP A 331 15.33 -5.74 -36.65
C ASP A 331 14.79 -6.51 -37.86
N GLY A 332 14.34 -5.79 -38.88
CA GLY A 332 13.87 -6.43 -40.10
C GLY A 332 13.77 -5.50 -41.30
N GLU A 333 13.39 -6.11 -42.42
CA GLU A 333 13.11 -5.43 -43.68
C GLU A 333 11.68 -5.73 -44.12
N TYR A 334 10.92 -4.68 -44.43
CA TYR A 334 9.58 -4.78 -44.99
C TYR A 334 9.67 -4.86 -46.51
N LYS A 335 9.31 -6.02 -47.08
CA LYS A 335 9.36 -6.31 -48.52
C LYS A 335 8.12 -7.09 -48.96
N ASN A 336 7.53 -6.70 -50.09
CA ASN A 336 6.40 -7.41 -50.73
C ASN A 336 5.20 -7.67 -49.79
N GLY A 337 4.89 -6.74 -48.88
CA GLY A 337 3.75 -6.88 -47.96
C GLY A 337 3.98 -7.86 -46.80
N GLY A 338 5.23 -8.14 -46.43
CA GLY A 338 5.62 -8.88 -45.23
C GLY A 338 6.90 -8.32 -44.63
N CYS A 339 7.24 -8.73 -43.41
CA CYS A 339 8.52 -8.39 -42.78
C CYS A 339 9.44 -9.61 -42.75
N VAL A 340 10.72 -9.41 -43.06
CA VAL A 340 11.79 -10.39 -42.85
C VAL A 340 12.62 -9.92 -41.67
N LEU A 341 12.55 -10.64 -40.55
CA LEU A 341 13.32 -10.34 -39.35
C LEU A 341 14.74 -10.88 -39.49
N SER A 342 15.75 -10.03 -39.28
CA SER A 342 17.18 -10.42 -39.39
C SER A 342 17.66 -11.23 -38.19
N ASP A 343 16.97 -11.12 -37.05
CA ASP A 343 17.34 -11.82 -35.82
C ASP A 343 17.00 -13.32 -35.83
N PHE A 344 16.30 -13.82 -36.87
CA PHE A 344 15.85 -15.21 -36.96
C PHE A 344 16.18 -15.85 -38.32
N GLU A 345 16.59 -17.12 -38.33
CA GLU A 345 16.96 -17.83 -39.57
C GLU A 345 15.78 -17.95 -40.55
N ASN A 346 14.56 -18.11 -40.04
CA ASN A 346 13.31 -18.16 -40.81
C ASN A 346 12.34 -17.05 -40.38
N GLY A 347 12.86 -15.83 -40.22
CA GLY A 347 12.17 -14.64 -39.72
C GLY A 347 11.05 -14.06 -40.58
N LYS A 348 10.38 -14.84 -41.44
CA LYS A 348 9.33 -14.32 -42.32
C LYS A 348 8.00 -14.16 -41.57
N LEU A 349 7.62 -12.91 -41.36
CA LEU A 349 6.34 -12.51 -40.79
C LEU A 349 5.34 -12.21 -41.91
N THR A 350 4.22 -12.92 -41.92
CA THR A 350 3.14 -12.65 -42.87
C THR A 350 2.17 -11.65 -42.27
N ILE A 351 1.97 -10.53 -42.97
CA ILE A 351 1.06 -9.45 -42.59
C ILE A 351 -0.24 -9.57 -43.41
N SER A 352 -1.38 -9.39 -42.74
CA SER A 352 -2.71 -9.36 -43.37
C SER A 352 -2.85 -8.19 -44.36
N GLU A 353 -3.83 -8.22 -45.28
CA GLU A 353 -3.88 -7.24 -46.37
C GLU A 353 -4.24 -5.81 -45.92
N ARG A 354 -5.13 -5.65 -44.92
CA ARG A 354 -5.60 -4.32 -44.48
C ARG A 354 -4.49 -3.39 -43.96
N PRO A 355 -3.51 -3.86 -43.19
CA PRO A 355 -2.36 -3.03 -42.76
C PRO A 355 -1.44 -2.56 -43.89
N LYS A 356 -1.35 -3.28 -45.01
CA LYS A 356 -0.32 -3.05 -46.04
C LYS A 356 -0.41 -1.66 -46.67
N ASP A 357 -1.61 -1.17 -46.92
CA ASP A 357 -1.82 0.13 -47.57
C ASP A 357 -1.39 1.31 -46.69
N GLN A 358 -1.56 1.20 -45.37
CA GLN A 358 -1.17 2.24 -44.42
C GLN A 358 0.34 2.24 -44.19
N ILE A 359 0.92 1.03 -44.11
CA ILE A 359 2.36 0.79 -44.01
C ILE A 359 3.09 1.36 -45.24
N ASN A 360 2.63 1.02 -46.45
CA ASN A 360 3.23 1.51 -47.70
C ASN A 360 3.18 3.03 -47.87
N LYS A 361 2.17 3.70 -47.29
CA LYS A 361 2.05 5.17 -47.31
C LYS A 361 2.92 5.88 -46.29
N SER A 362 3.25 5.21 -45.19
CA SER A 362 3.87 5.84 -44.01
C SER A 362 5.36 5.51 -43.89
N LEU A 363 5.79 4.35 -44.39
CA LEU A 363 7.20 3.97 -44.43
C LEU A 363 7.96 4.77 -45.48
N LYS A 364 9.05 5.37 -45.04
CA LYS A 364 9.98 6.07 -45.93
C LYS A 364 11.06 5.13 -46.47
N GLN A 365 11.31 4.01 -45.77
CA GLN A 365 12.34 3.03 -46.11
C GLN A 365 11.89 1.60 -45.82
N GLU A 366 12.62 0.62 -46.36
CA GLU A 366 12.34 -0.81 -46.13
C GLU A 366 12.82 -1.28 -44.75
N LYS A 367 13.74 -0.57 -44.09
CA LYS A 367 14.29 -0.98 -42.79
C LYS A 367 13.33 -0.63 -41.65
N VAL A 368 12.92 -1.65 -40.91
CA VAL A 368 11.90 -1.54 -39.85
C VAL A 368 12.36 -2.22 -38.57
N VAL A 369 11.73 -1.81 -37.46
CA VAL A 369 11.86 -2.47 -36.17
C VAL A 369 10.48 -2.98 -35.75
N ILE A 370 10.38 -4.28 -35.46
CA ILE A 370 9.17 -4.90 -34.94
C ILE A 370 9.26 -4.98 -33.42
N GLY A 371 8.29 -4.37 -32.74
CA GLY A 371 8.12 -4.44 -31.29
C GLY A 371 7.07 -5.47 -30.88
N ILE A 372 7.36 -6.30 -29.88
CA ILE A 372 6.39 -7.21 -29.25
C ILE A 372 6.52 -7.15 -27.73
N ARG A 373 5.41 -6.87 -27.04
CA ARG A 373 5.37 -6.86 -25.58
C ARG A 373 5.53 -8.28 -25.01
N PRO A 374 6.30 -8.50 -23.92
CA PRO A 374 6.52 -9.83 -23.34
C PRO A 374 5.25 -10.60 -23.00
N GLU A 375 4.19 -9.93 -22.56
CA GLU A 375 2.89 -10.53 -22.23
C GLU A 375 2.07 -11.01 -23.45
N HIS A 376 2.46 -10.60 -24.65
CA HIS A 376 1.85 -11.08 -25.90
C HIS A 376 2.68 -12.16 -26.59
N LEU A 377 3.85 -12.49 -26.05
CA LEU A 377 4.77 -13.47 -26.59
C LEU A 377 4.66 -14.78 -25.80
N LYS A 378 3.98 -15.78 -26.34
CA LYS A 378 3.83 -17.11 -25.72
C LYS A 378 4.84 -18.11 -26.26
N LEU A 379 5.09 -19.17 -25.51
CA LEU A 379 6.01 -20.26 -25.90
C LEU A 379 5.21 -21.55 -26.17
N SER A 380 5.58 -22.27 -27.23
CA SER A 380 4.93 -23.54 -27.60
C SER A 380 5.91 -24.49 -28.30
N ASP A 381 5.67 -25.79 -28.17
CA ASP A 381 6.40 -26.84 -28.92
C ASP A 381 5.94 -26.91 -30.38
N LYS A 382 4.71 -26.50 -30.67
CA LYS A 382 4.15 -26.42 -32.02
C LYS A 382 3.99 -24.96 -32.47
N PRO A 383 4.24 -24.63 -33.76
CA PRO A 383 4.05 -23.28 -34.28
C PRO A 383 2.57 -22.92 -34.56
N GLU A 384 1.60 -23.68 -34.02
CA GLU A 384 0.17 -23.47 -34.29
C GLU A 384 -0.34 -22.15 -33.71
N GLY A 385 -1.02 -21.35 -34.54
CA GLY A 385 -1.64 -20.07 -34.14
C GLY A 385 -0.71 -18.84 -34.19
N SER A 386 0.56 -18.98 -34.59
CA SER A 386 1.48 -17.86 -34.78
C SER A 386 1.50 -17.36 -36.23
N VAL A 387 1.67 -16.05 -36.42
CA VAL A 387 1.86 -15.41 -37.73
C VAL A 387 3.28 -15.55 -38.29
N ALA A 388 4.22 -16.07 -37.49
CA ALA A 388 5.58 -16.39 -37.92
C ALA A 388 6.10 -17.67 -37.22
N LYS A 389 7.02 -18.37 -37.90
CA LYS A 389 7.72 -19.54 -37.36
C LYS A 389 9.08 -19.13 -36.78
N LEU A 390 9.05 -18.43 -35.66
CA LEU A 390 10.26 -17.96 -34.97
C LEU A 390 10.65 -18.95 -33.87
N LYS A 391 11.94 -19.34 -33.83
CA LYS A 391 12.48 -20.23 -32.81
C LYS A 391 13.43 -19.46 -31.90
N ALA A 392 13.39 -19.79 -30.62
CA ALA A 392 14.31 -19.25 -29.64
C ALA A 392 14.66 -20.28 -28.57
N LYS A 393 15.90 -20.24 -28.10
CA LYS A 393 16.44 -21.12 -27.06
C LYS A 393 16.31 -20.46 -25.69
N ILE A 394 15.74 -21.18 -24.73
CA ILE A 394 15.60 -20.71 -23.35
C ILE A 394 16.98 -20.71 -22.68
N VAL A 395 17.35 -19.58 -22.08
CA VAL A 395 18.61 -19.42 -21.34
C VAL A 395 18.42 -19.24 -19.85
N GLY A 396 17.25 -18.80 -19.43
CA GLY A 396 16.93 -18.63 -18.01
C GLY A 396 15.49 -18.25 -17.80
N PHE A 397 15.06 -18.25 -16.55
CA PHE A 397 13.74 -17.77 -16.16
C PHE A 397 13.78 -17.23 -14.73
N GLU A 398 12.84 -16.33 -14.43
CA GLU A 398 12.71 -15.65 -13.15
C GLU A 398 11.26 -15.75 -12.65
N PRO A 399 11.00 -16.51 -11.56
CA PRO A 399 9.67 -16.58 -10.96
C PRO A 399 9.40 -15.35 -10.09
N LEU A 400 8.37 -14.57 -10.44
CA LEU A 400 7.96 -13.34 -9.74
C LEU A 400 6.67 -13.52 -8.92
N GLY A 401 6.33 -14.77 -8.58
CA GLY A 401 5.11 -15.11 -7.84
C GLY A 401 3.87 -15.17 -8.74
N SER A 402 3.40 -14.04 -9.27
CA SER A 402 2.18 -14.00 -10.11
C SER A 402 2.43 -14.27 -11.60
N LYS A 403 3.69 -14.29 -12.02
CA LYS A 403 4.14 -14.55 -13.40
C LYS A 403 5.57 -15.08 -13.38
N THR A 404 5.97 -15.74 -14.46
CA THR A 404 7.35 -16.17 -14.70
C THR A 404 7.89 -15.48 -15.95
N ILE A 405 8.99 -14.74 -15.82
CA ILE A 405 9.66 -14.13 -16.96
C ILE A 405 10.66 -15.12 -17.53
N VAL A 406 10.54 -15.45 -18.81
CA VAL A 406 11.43 -16.38 -19.50
C VAL A 406 12.35 -15.58 -20.42
N TYR A 407 13.65 -15.86 -20.33
CA TYR A 407 14.69 -15.24 -21.16
C TYR A 407 15.10 -16.23 -22.26
N LEU A 408 15.09 -15.76 -23.52
CA LEU A 408 15.40 -16.57 -24.69
C LEU A 408 16.41 -15.88 -25.61
N HIS A 409 17.22 -16.65 -26.32
CA HIS A 409 18.01 -16.19 -27.46
C HIS A 409 17.39 -16.66 -28.77
N PRO A 410 17.22 -15.78 -29.78
CA PRO A 410 16.80 -16.23 -31.10
C PRO A 410 17.90 -17.08 -31.76
N ASP A 411 17.51 -17.89 -32.73
CA ASP A 411 18.39 -18.84 -33.41
C ASP A 411 19.52 -18.16 -34.21
N ALA A 412 19.24 -17.04 -34.90
CA ALA A 412 20.25 -16.33 -35.71
C ALA A 412 21.03 -15.24 -34.96
N ASN A 413 20.57 -14.78 -33.79
CA ASN A 413 21.24 -13.72 -33.02
C ASN A 413 21.37 -14.06 -31.51
N PRO A 414 22.37 -14.86 -31.11
CA PRO A 414 22.58 -15.22 -29.70
C PRO A 414 22.91 -14.03 -28.78
N GLY A 415 23.22 -12.85 -29.31
CA GLY A 415 23.47 -11.65 -28.52
C GLY A 415 22.17 -10.94 -28.05
N LEU A 416 21.03 -11.22 -28.68
CA LEU A 416 19.75 -10.61 -28.35
C LEU A 416 19.03 -11.40 -27.25
N ILE A 417 18.56 -10.72 -26.20
CA ILE A 417 17.74 -11.33 -25.15
C ILE A 417 16.27 -10.99 -25.39
N ILE A 418 15.47 -12.03 -25.61
CA ILE A 418 14.02 -11.97 -25.75
C ILE A 418 13.38 -12.31 -24.41
N LYS A 419 12.34 -11.58 -24.03
CA LYS A 419 11.59 -11.74 -22.80
C LYS A 419 10.16 -12.17 -23.11
N SER A 420 9.70 -13.24 -22.47
CA SER A 420 8.31 -13.71 -22.53
C SER A 420 7.74 -13.74 -21.11
N SER A 421 6.50 -13.28 -20.93
CA SER A 421 5.81 -13.34 -19.64
C SER A 421 4.81 -14.49 -19.65
N MET A 422 5.08 -15.52 -18.84
CA MET A 422 4.27 -16.73 -18.71
C MET A 422 3.54 -16.77 -17.35
N ASP A 423 2.59 -17.68 -17.22
CA ASP A 423 1.86 -17.91 -15.96
C ASP A 423 2.82 -18.37 -14.84
N SER A 424 2.43 -18.16 -13.59
CA SER A 424 3.26 -18.45 -12.40
C SER A 424 3.79 -19.89 -12.33
N ASP A 425 2.99 -20.83 -12.82
CA ASP A 425 3.25 -22.27 -12.67
C ASP A 425 4.15 -22.81 -13.78
N TYR A 426 4.47 -21.99 -14.78
CA TYR A 426 5.30 -22.38 -15.90
C TYR A 426 6.76 -22.52 -15.47
N LYS A 427 7.31 -23.73 -15.62
CA LYS A 427 8.71 -24.07 -15.33
C LYS A 427 9.40 -24.57 -16.60
N PRO A 428 10.12 -23.71 -17.33
CA PRO A 428 10.80 -24.13 -18.55
C PRO A 428 12.09 -24.90 -18.26
N GLY A 429 12.44 -25.85 -19.12
CA GLY A 429 13.78 -26.44 -19.15
C GLY A 429 14.79 -25.48 -19.78
N ILE A 430 15.90 -25.23 -19.09
CA ILE A 430 17.01 -24.42 -19.63
C ILE A 430 17.63 -25.16 -20.81
N GLY A 431 17.87 -24.44 -21.91
CA GLY A 431 18.42 -24.98 -23.15
C GLY A 431 17.40 -25.53 -24.13
N GLU A 432 16.13 -25.63 -23.74
CA GLU A 432 15.05 -26.02 -24.66
C GLU A 432 14.84 -24.97 -25.76
N VAL A 433 14.58 -25.44 -26.98
CA VAL A 433 14.18 -24.58 -28.10
C VAL A 433 12.67 -24.59 -28.20
N LYS A 434 12.05 -23.40 -28.16
CA LYS A 434 10.60 -23.22 -28.28
C LYS A 434 10.26 -22.36 -29.49
N ASN A 435 9.05 -22.51 -30.00
CA ASN A 435 8.48 -21.60 -30.97
C ASN A 435 7.84 -20.41 -30.25
N LEU A 436 8.04 -19.22 -30.80
CA LEU A 436 7.40 -18.00 -30.33
C LEU A 436 6.01 -17.88 -30.98
N VAL A 437 4.99 -17.77 -30.14
CA VAL A 437 3.58 -17.69 -30.55
C VAL A 437 3.00 -16.35 -30.15
N PHE A 438 2.53 -15.59 -31.13
CA PHE A 438 1.92 -14.29 -30.95
C PHE A 438 0.91 -14.00 -32.07
N LYS A 439 -0.02 -13.09 -31.79
CA LYS A 439 -1.03 -12.62 -32.76
C LYS A 439 -0.53 -11.38 -33.48
N GLU A 440 -0.98 -11.17 -34.72
CA GLU A 440 -0.65 -9.98 -35.51
C GLU A 440 -0.97 -8.68 -34.75
N GLN A 441 -2.13 -8.59 -34.10
CA GLN A 441 -2.64 -7.42 -33.34
C GLN A 441 -1.76 -6.97 -32.15
N ALA A 442 -0.80 -7.82 -31.76
CA ALA A 442 0.14 -7.51 -30.68
C ALA A 442 1.42 -6.84 -31.18
N LEU A 443 1.58 -6.70 -32.49
CA LEU A 443 2.77 -6.19 -33.14
C LEU A 443 2.75 -4.67 -33.23
N TYR A 444 3.93 -4.09 -33.05
CA TYR A 444 4.22 -2.69 -33.28
C TYR A 444 5.26 -2.60 -34.39
N LEU A 445 5.03 -1.77 -35.39
CA LEU A 445 5.96 -1.51 -36.49
C LEU A 445 6.51 -0.10 -36.35
N PHE A 446 7.83 0.01 -36.24
CA PHE A 446 8.53 1.27 -36.18
C PHE A 446 9.45 1.43 -37.40
N ASP A 447 9.61 2.67 -37.84
CA ASP A 447 10.59 3.02 -38.86
C ASP A 447 11.97 3.14 -38.20
N LYS A 448 13.01 2.52 -38.80
CA LYS A 448 14.32 2.39 -38.14
C LYS A 448 15.09 3.71 -38.05
N GLU A 449 14.88 4.64 -38.97
CA GLU A 449 15.63 5.90 -39.02
C GLU A 449 14.94 6.98 -38.18
N SER A 450 13.65 7.18 -38.39
CA SER A 450 12.86 8.16 -37.61
C SER A 450 12.52 7.69 -36.20
N THR A 451 12.55 6.37 -35.95
CA THR A 451 12.13 5.71 -34.70
C THR A 451 10.64 5.83 -34.37
N ASP A 452 9.85 6.43 -35.26
CA ASP A 452 8.42 6.66 -35.07
C ASP A 452 7.61 5.38 -35.28
N LEU A 453 6.50 5.27 -34.54
CA LEU A 453 5.53 4.20 -34.74
C LEU A 453 4.80 4.42 -36.06
N VAL A 454 5.01 3.50 -37.00
CA VAL A 454 4.32 3.47 -38.29
C VAL A 454 2.92 2.90 -38.12
N MET A 455 2.82 1.77 -37.41
CA MET A 455 1.55 1.07 -37.24
C MET A 455 1.55 0.19 -36.00
N ARG A 456 0.40 0.13 -35.35
CA ARG A 456 0.02 -0.99 -34.49
C ARG A 456 -1.02 -1.81 -35.25
N PHE A 457 -0.78 -3.11 -35.32
CA PHE A 457 -1.61 -4.06 -36.07
C PHE A 457 -2.96 -4.35 -35.40
#